data_AF-A0A3D4Y0W6-F1
#
_entry.id   AF-A0A3D4Y0W6-F1
#
_cell.length_a   1.000
_cell.length_b   1.000
_cell.length_c   1.000
_cell.angle_alpha   90.00
_cell.angle_beta   90.00
_cell.angle_gamma   90.00
#
_symmetry.space_group_name_H-M   'P 1'
#
loop_
_entity.id
_entity.type
_entity.pdbx_description
1 polymer ?
#
loop_
_entity_poly.entity_id
_entity_poly.type
_entity_poly.pdbx_seq_one_letter_code
_entity_poly.pdbx_strand_id
1 'polypeptide(L)'
;MKIYIGSDHAGFALKEKLKIFIKELGYEVEDKGAFSLEPTDDYPDFIIPVAKEVALHPDSLGIILGGSGEGEQISANKIDGVRAIEYYGGNLEIVKLGREHNDANVLSLGVRFIEEEEGKEAIKIFINTPFSNEERHVRRLKEIGKINKNFKILYYIGTLILFIIGLIFYVLKTSSIEEFPKKINYLELWPIFILIIFISLFIIKANRKIK
;
A
#
# COMPACT_ATOMS: atom_id res chain seq x y z
N MET A 1 -0.10 -7.04 19.91
CA MET A 1 0.01 -6.85 18.45
C MET A 1 -1.19 -7.50 17.80
N LYS A 2 -1.81 -6.83 16.84
CA LYS A 2 -2.98 -7.32 16.10
C LYS A 2 -2.53 -7.95 14.78
N ILE A 3 -3.17 -9.04 14.39
CA ILE A 3 -2.90 -9.75 13.14
C ILE A 3 -4.15 -9.72 12.28
N TYR A 4 -4.03 -9.19 11.07
CA TYR A 4 -5.08 -9.24 10.05
C TYR A 4 -4.86 -10.47 9.17
N ILE A 5 -5.91 -11.24 8.91
CA ILE A 5 -5.80 -12.45 8.09
C ILE A 5 -6.83 -12.45 6.96
N GLY A 6 -6.46 -12.96 5.79
CA GLY A 6 -7.41 -13.14 4.69
C GLY A 6 -6.96 -14.11 3.61
N SER A 7 -7.91 -14.66 2.86
CA SER A 7 -7.66 -15.61 1.78
C SER A 7 -8.78 -15.67 0.76
N ASP A 8 -8.50 -16.17 -0.43
CA ASP A 8 -9.52 -16.70 -1.34
C ASP A 8 -9.98 -18.12 -0.93
N HIS A 9 -10.77 -18.75 -1.78
CA HIS A 9 -11.25 -20.11 -1.65
C HIS A 9 -10.12 -21.14 -1.52
N ALA A 10 -9.00 -20.95 -2.21
CA ALA A 10 -7.89 -21.89 -2.16
C ALA A 10 -7.23 -21.89 -0.77
N GLY A 11 -7.07 -20.71 -0.17
CA GLY A 11 -6.50 -20.55 1.18
C GLY A 11 -7.48 -20.76 2.33
N PHE A 12 -8.79 -20.80 2.08
CA PHE A 12 -9.84 -20.75 3.11
C PHE A 12 -9.67 -21.80 4.21
N ALA A 13 -9.50 -23.08 3.85
CA ALA A 13 -9.42 -24.15 4.83
C ALA A 13 -8.20 -23.99 5.76
N LEU A 14 -7.05 -23.55 5.24
CA LEU A 14 -5.86 -23.34 6.05
C LEU A 14 -5.97 -22.05 6.89
N LYS A 15 -6.54 -20.97 6.33
CA LYS A 15 -6.85 -19.73 7.07
C LYS A 15 -7.62 -20.01 8.35
N GLU A 16 -8.68 -20.81 8.26
CA GLU A 16 -9.55 -21.14 9.38
C GLU A 16 -8.81 -21.84 10.53
N LYS A 17 -7.78 -22.64 10.21
CA LYS A 17 -6.93 -23.29 11.21
C LYS A 17 -5.88 -22.33 11.76
N LEU A 18 -5.22 -21.58 10.89
CA LEU A 18 -4.16 -20.66 11.29
C LEU A 18 -4.68 -19.50 12.14
N LYS A 19 -5.91 -19.01 11.91
CA LYS A 19 -6.51 -17.99 12.79
C LYS A 19 -6.72 -18.48 14.22
N ILE A 20 -7.04 -19.77 14.41
CA ILE A 20 -7.18 -20.38 15.75
C ILE A 20 -5.80 -20.45 16.40
N PHE A 21 -4.83 -20.99 15.66
CA PHE A 21 -3.46 -21.11 16.10
C PHE A 21 -2.82 -19.76 16.51
N ILE A 22 -3.02 -18.69 15.73
CA ILE A 22 -2.51 -17.35 16.07
C ILE A 22 -3.15 -16.83 17.37
N LYS A 23 -4.44 -17.11 17.60
CA LYS A 23 -5.12 -16.77 18.86
C LYS A 23 -4.56 -17.57 20.04
N GLU A 24 -4.24 -18.85 19.85
CA GLU A 24 -3.60 -19.70 20.87
C GLU A 24 -2.20 -19.20 21.25
N LEU A 25 -1.49 -18.54 20.33
CA LEU A 25 -0.24 -17.84 20.61
C LEU A 25 -0.42 -16.52 21.40
N GLY A 26 -1.67 -16.12 21.68
CA GLY A 26 -2.00 -14.93 22.48
C GLY A 26 -2.16 -13.63 21.68
N TYR A 27 -2.27 -13.70 20.35
CA TYR A 27 -2.45 -12.52 19.50
C TYR A 27 -3.94 -12.25 19.20
N GLU A 28 -4.30 -10.97 19.05
CA GLU A 28 -5.61 -10.60 18.52
C GLU A 28 -5.63 -10.84 17.01
N VAL A 29 -6.67 -11.51 16.51
CA VAL A 29 -6.84 -11.81 15.08
C VAL A 29 -8.13 -11.21 14.56
N GLU A 30 -8.02 -10.45 13.48
CA GLU A 30 -9.15 -9.96 12.71
C GLU A 30 -9.14 -10.57 11.31
N ASP A 31 -10.17 -11.34 11.00
CA ASP A 31 -10.38 -12.01 9.72
C ASP A 31 -11.09 -11.06 8.76
N LYS A 32 -10.49 -10.81 7.60
CA LYS A 32 -11.05 -9.97 6.53
C LYS A 32 -11.67 -10.79 5.40
N GLY A 33 -11.85 -12.09 5.63
CA GLY A 33 -12.48 -13.02 4.71
C GLY A 33 -11.46 -13.79 3.85
N ALA A 34 -11.90 -14.70 2.99
CA ALA A 34 -13.27 -15.11 2.77
C ALA A 34 -13.91 -15.68 4.05
N PHE A 35 -15.20 -15.40 4.25
CA PHE A 35 -15.95 -15.85 5.45
C PHE A 35 -16.70 -17.17 5.21
N SER A 36 -16.81 -17.58 3.96
CA SER A 36 -17.33 -18.86 3.49
C SER A 36 -16.49 -19.35 2.32
N LEU A 37 -16.57 -20.64 2.01
CA LEU A 37 -15.89 -21.22 0.87
C LEU A 37 -16.72 -21.03 -0.40
N GLU A 38 -16.29 -20.11 -1.26
CA GLU A 38 -16.91 -19.84 -2.56
C GLU A 38 -15.90 -20.12 -3.68
N PRO A 39 -15.98 -21.25 -4.42
CA PRO A 39 -14.93 -21.68 -5.35
C PRO A 39 -14.58 -20.72 -6.49
N THR A 40 -15.38 -19.67 -6.69
CA THR A 40 -15.22 -18.66 -7.75
C THR A 40 -14.91 -17.28 -7.18
N ASP A 41 -14.53 -17.19 -5.90
CA ASP A 41 -14.12 -15.92 -5.31
C ASP A 41 -12.74 -15.46 -5.82
N ASP A 42 -12.48 -14.15 -5.66
CA ASP A 42 -11.28 -13.50 -6.16
C ASP A 42 -10.43 -12.99 -4.98
N TYR A 43 -9.17 -13.43 -4.91
CA TYR A 43 -8.26 -13.08 -3.81
C TYR A 43 -8.12 -11.57 -3.51
N PRO A 44 -8.16 -10.62 -4.48
CA PRO A 44 -8.01 -9.20 -4.17
C PRO A 44 -9.09 -8.66 -3.21
N ASP A 45 -10.30 -9.23 -3.25
CA ASP A 45 -11.42 -8.80 -2.41
C ASP A 45 -11.14 -8.98 -0.91
N PHE A 46 -10.27 -9.93 -0.57
CA PHE A 46 -9.89 -10.24 0.82
C PHE A 46 -8.49 -9.75 1.16
N ILE A 47 -7.56 -9.77 0.20
CA ILE A 47 -6.16 -9.36 0.42
C ILE A 47 -6.04 -7.85 0.57
N ILE A 48 -6.78 -7.06 -0.24
CA ILE A 48 -6.70 -5.60 -0.19
C ILE A 48 -7.19 -5.04 1.15
N PRO A 49 -8.30 -5.52 1.75
CA PRO A 49 -8.67 -5.18 3.12
C PRO A 49 -7.57 -5.46 4.15
N VAL A 50 -6.95 -6.64 4.14
CA VAL A 50 -5.82 -6.97 5.05
C VAL A 50 -4.68 -5.96 4.90
N ALA A 51 -4.26 -5.74 3.66
CA ALA A 51 -3.17 -4.84 3.33
C ALA A 51 -3.45 -3.39 3.76
N LYS A 52 -4.69 -2.91 3.60
CA LYS A 52 -5.12 -1.58 4.05
C LYS A 52 -5.04 -1.43 5.57
N GLU A 53 -5.51 -2.41 6.32
CA GLU A 53 -5.43 -2.34 7.79
C GLU A 53 -3.99 -2.35 8.27
N VAL A 54 -3.13 -3.20 7.69
CA VAL A 54 -1.71 -3.25 8.02
C VAL A 54 -1.02 -1.91 7.72
N ALA A 55 -1.37 -1.27 6.61
CA ALA A 55 -0.85 0.06 6.28
C ALA A 55 -1.33 1.16 7.25
N LEU A 56 -2.57 1.06 7.74
CA LEU A 56 -3.16 2.01 8.69
C LEU A 56 -2.65 1.82 10.12
N HIS A 57 -2.23 0.60 10.47
CA HIS A 57 -1.82 0.21 11.81
C HIS A 57 -0.38 -0.32 11.81
N PRO A 58 0.65 0.54 11.95
CA PRO A 58 2.05 0.15 11.82
C PRO A 58 2.52 -0.92 12.81
N ASP A 59 1.86 -1.05 13.97
CA ASP A 59 2.15 -2.06 14.99
C ASP A 59 1.40 -3.38 14.77
N SER A 60 0.87 -3.61 13.56
CA SER A 60 0.16 -4.82 13.16
C SER A 60 0.90 -5.58 12.06
N LEU A 61 0.52 -6.85 11.86
CA LEU A 61 1.01 -7.67 10.76
C LEU A 61 -0.16 -8.29 10.00
N GLY A 62 0.07 -8.66 8.74
CA GLY A 62 -0.88 -9.36 7.90
C GLY A 62 -0.43 -10.78 7.56
N ILE A 63 -1.36 -11.72 7.57
CA ILE A 63 -1.19 -13.06 7.00
C ILE A 63 -2.19 -13.21 5.86
N ILE A 64 -1.74 -13.46 4.64
CA ILE A 64 -2.61 -13.67 3.49
C ILE A 64 -2.34 -15.05 2.89
N LEU A 65 -3.37 -15.67 2.31
CA LEU A 65 -3.27 -17.02 1.78
C LEU A 65 -3.96 -17.13 0.43
N GLY A 66 -3.40 -17.93 -0.44
CA GLY A 66 -4.05 -18.35 -1.68
C GLY A 66 -3.40 -19.59 -2.25
N GLY A 67 -3.77 -19.95 -3.47
CA GLY A 67 -3.26 -21.17 -4.11
C GLY A 67 -1.73 -21.24 -4.14
N SER A 68 -1.09 -20.20 -4.71
CA SER A 68 0.37 -20.08 -4.72
C SER A 68 0.92 -19.07 -3.73
N GLY A 69 0.17 -18.02 -3.36
CA GLY A 69 0.67 -16.91 -2.55
C GLY A 69 1.18 -15.73 -3.38
N GLU A 70 1.59 -15.98 -4.64
CA GLU A 70 2.06 -14.97 -5.60
C GLU A 70 1.02 -13.87 -5.90
N GLY A 71 -0.22 -14.23 -6.25
CA GLY A 71 -1.26 -13.26 -6.60
C GLY A 71 -1.60 -12.36 -5.41
N GLU A 72 -1.64 -12.97 -4.23
CA GLU A 72 -1.92 -12.37 -2.95
C GLU A 72 -0.83 -11.36 -2.58
N GLN A 73 0.45 -11.76 -2.58
CA GLN A 73 1.54 -10.82 -2.27
C GLN A 73 1.63 -9.70 -3.30
N ILE A 74 1.37 -9.97 -4.58
CA ILE A 74 1.40 -8.93 -5.65
C ILE A 74 0.33 -7.87 -5.36
N SER A 75 -0.86 -8.31 -4.97
CA SER A 75 -1.99 -7.41 -4.65
C SER A 75 -1.74 -6.61 -3.39
N ALA A 76 -1.27 -7.26 -2.32
CA ALA A 76 -0.96 -6.58 -1.07
C ALA A 76 0.11 -5.48 -1.28
N ASN A 77 1.16 -5.77 -2.05
CA ASN A 77 2.23 -4.83 -2.39
C ASN A 77 1.77 -3.63 -3.25
N LYS A 78 0.53 -3.60 -3.77
CA LYS A 78 -0.04 -2.39 -4.40
C LYS A 78 -0.50 -1.35 -3.38
N ILE A 79 -0.64 -1.72 -2.11
CA ILE A 79 -1.03 -0.80 -1.04
C ILE A 79 0.20 -0.10 -0.50
N ASP A 80 0.20 1.24 -0.56
CA ASP A 80 1.29 2.05 -0.05
C ASP A 80 1.53 1.76 1.44
N GLY A 81 2.78 1.47 1.80
CA GLY A 81 3.18 1.11 3.17
C GLY A 81 3.22 -0.39 3.44
N VAL A 82 2.67 -1.22 2.54
CA VAL A 82 2.75 -2.68 2.64
C VAL A 82 4.00 -3.21 1.96
N ARG A 83 4.62 -4.20 2.61
CA ARG A 83 5.73 -5.01 2.11
C ARG A 83 5.38 -6.46 2.39
N ALA A 84 4.76 -7.10 1.41
CA ALA A 84 4.40 -8.50 1.46
C ALA A 84 5.51 -9.37 0.88
N ILE A 85 5.83 -10.45 1.58
CA ILE A 85 6.72 -11.53 1.12
C ILE A 85 5.91 -12.81 0.95
N GLU A 86 6.42 -13.75 0.16
CA GLU A 86 5.80 -15.06 -0.04
C GLU A 86 6.58 -16.17 0.66
N TYR A 87 5.84 -17.15 1.14
CA TYR A 87 6.36 -18.46 1.51
C TYR A 87 5.49 -19.56 0.89
N TYR A 88 6.09 -20.35 0.02
CA TYR A 88 5.47 -21.51 -0.65
C TYR A 88 6.23 -22.81 -0.32
N GLY A 89 6.93 -22.86 0.81
CA GLY A 89 7.60 -24.06 1.30
C GLY A 89 9.12 -24.10 1.09
N GLY A 90 9.77 -25.04 1.77
CA GLY A 90 11.21 -25.23 1.69
C GLY A 90 11.95 -24.62 2.89
N ASN A 91 12.89 -23.70 2.63
CA ASN A 91 13.72 -23.15 3.71
C ASN A 91 13.03 -21.96 4.40
N LEU A 92 12.53 -22.19 5.61
CA LEU A 92 11.90 -21.19 6.49
C LEU A 92 12.78 -19.96 6.79
N GLU A 93 14.11 -20.04 6.59
CA GLU A 93 15.00 -18.88 6.75
C GLU A 93 14.57 -17.72 5.83
N ILE A 94 13.93 -18.00 4.68
CA ILE A 94 13.44 -16.93 3.81
C ILE A 94 12.39 -16.03 4.48
N VAL A 95 11.57 -16.59 5.37
CA VAL A 95 10.55 -15.86 6.14
C VAL A 95 11.21 -14.93 7.15
N LYS A 96 12.22 -15.44 7.86
CA LYS A 96 13.03 -14.68 8.81
C LYS A 96 13.77 -13.53 8.11
N LEU A 97 14.45 -13.81 7.00
CA LEU A 97 15.13 -12.80 6.19
C LEU A 97 14.16 -11.75 5.66
N GLY A 98 12.92 -12.14 5.33
CA GLY A 98 11.88 -11.20 4.95
C GLY A 98 11.56 -10.17 6.03
N ARG A 99 11.50 -10.57 7.30
CA ARG A 99 11.38 -9.64 8.44
C ARG A 99 12.67 -8.85 8.67
N GLU A 100 13.81 -9.52 8.79
CA GLU A 100 15.09 -8.89 9.13
C GLU A 100 15.57 -7.89 8.07
N HIS A 101 15.43 -8.21 6.78
CA HIS A 101 16.02 -7.43 5.70
C HIS A 101 15.02 -6.49 5.01
N ASN A 102 13.75 -6.88 4.94
CA ASN A 102 12.74 -6.16 4.17
C ASN A 102 11.69 -5.49 5.05
N ASP A 103 11.78 -5.65 6.38
CA ASP A 103 10.75 -5.20 7.32
C ASP A 103 9.35 -5.56 6.81
N ALA A 104 9.18 -6.79 6.32
CA ALA A 104 7.96 -7.22 5.66
C ALA A 104 6.82 -7.26 6.68
N ASN A 105 5.73 -6.53 6.45
CA ASN A 105 4.59 -6.46 7.37
C ASN A 105 3.42 -7.36 6.95
N VAL A 106 3.54 -8.04 5.81
CA VAL A 106 2.59 -9.06 5.37
C VAL A 106 3.32 -10.34 4.94
N LEU A 107 2.85 -11.51 5.38
CA LEU A 107 3.29 -12.82 4.91
C LEU A 107 2.20 -13.45 4.05
N SER A 108 2.55 -13.81 2.82
CA SER A 108 1.69 -14.57 1.91
C SER A 108 2.06 -16.04 1.95
N LEU A 109 1.09 -16.93 2.12
CA LEU A 109 1.27 -18.37 2.17
C LEU A 109 0.70 -19.05 0.93
N GLY A 110 1.56 -19.83 0.25
CA GLY A 110 1.19 -20.68 -0.87
C GLY A 110 0.66 -22.03 -0.43
N VAL A 111 -0.65 -22.12 -0.21
CA VAL A 111 -1.26 -23.25 0.50
C VAL A 111 -1.21 -24.57 -0.27
N ARG A 112 -0.98 -24.55 -1.59
CA ARG A 112 -0.82 -25.77 -2.41
C ARG A 112 0.55 -26.42 -2.26
N PHE A 113 1.49 -25.75 -1.59
CA PHE A 113 2.90 -26.17 -1.52
C PHE A 113 3.40 -26.44 -0.10
N ILE A 114 2.59 -26.12 0.92
CA ILE A 114 2.97 -26.26 2.32
C ILE A 114 1.93 -27.05 3.08
N GLU A 115 2.39 -27.75 4.10
CA GLU A 115 1.52 -28.40 5.08
C GLU A 115 1.13 -27.41 6.19
N GLU A 116 0.08 -27.75 6.95
CA GLU A 116 -0.44 -26.90 8.03
C GLU A 116 0.63 -26.55 9.07
N GLU A 117 1.42 -27.53 9.52
CA GLU A 117 2.46 -27.32 10.54
C GLU A 117 3.58 -26.41 10.02
N GLU A 118 3.95 -26.55 8.75
CA GLU A 118 4.94 -25.67 8.13
C GLU A 118 4.41 -24.22 8.03
N GLY A 119 3.12 -24.05 7.71
CA GLY A 119 2.45 -22.75 7.76
C GLY A 119 2.44 -22.13 9.17
N LYS A 120 2.21 -22.94 10.21
CA LYS A 120 2.30 -22.50 11.62
C LYS A 120 3.71 -22.05 11.98
N GLU A 121 4.73 -22.80 11.55
CA GLU A 121 6.14 -22.46 11.77
C GLU A 121 6.54 -21.17 11.06
N ALA A 122 6.18 -21.01 9.79
CA ALA A 122 6.39 -19.78 9.03
C ALA A 122 5.77 -18.57 9.74
N ILE A 123 4.53 -18.69 10.22
CA ILE A 123 3.85 -17.64 10.99
C ILE A 123 4.59 -17.33 12.29
N LYS A 124 5.02 -18.35 13.07
CA LYS A 124 5.79 -18.12 14.30
C LYS A 124 7.06 -17.34 14.02
N ILE A 125 7.81 -17.71 12.99
CA ILE A 125 9.03 -17.02 12.60
C ILE A 125 8.70 -15.58 12.22
N PHE A 126 7.74 -15.38 11.32
CA PHE A 126 7.37 -14.06 10.83
C PHE A 126 6.94 -13.09 11.94
N ILE A 127 6.12 -13.56 12.87
CA ILE A 127 5.59 -12.76 13.98
C ILE A 127 6.68 -12.41 14.99
N ASN A 128 7.59 -13.36 15.30
CA ASN A 128 8.58 -13.18 16.37
C ASN A 128 9.90 -12.57 15.88
N THR A 129 10.16 -12.52 14.58
CA THR A 129 11.37 -11.93 14.03
C THR A 129 11.23 -10.40 13.90
N PRO A 130 12.05 -9.60 14.61
CA PRO A 130 12.06 -8.15 14.45
C PRO A 130 12.83 -7.73 13.19
N PHE A 131 12.59 -6.52 12.73
CA PHE A 131 13.43 -5.90 11.71
C PHE A 131 14.84 -5.66 12.27
N SER A 132 15.87 -5.96 11.46
CA SER A 132 17.28 -5.88 11.89
C SER A 132 17.75 -4.44 12.16
N ASN A 133 17.10 -3.44 11.56
CA ASN A 133 17.51 -2.04 11.59
C ASN A 133 18.92 -1.76 11.02
N GLU A 134 19.55 -2.70 10.30
CA GLU A 134 20.85 -2.38 9.70
C GLU A 134 20.72 -1.28 8.65
N GLU A 135 21.72 -0.40 8.59
CA GLU A 135 21.71 0.79 7.74
C GLU A 135 21.44 0.46 6.26
N ARG A 136 22.03 -0.64 5.76
CA ARG A 136 21.83 -1.09 4.37
C ARG A 136 20.37 -1.44 4.07
N HIS A 137 19.66 -2.02 5.03
CA HIS A 137 18.26 -2.43 4.88
C HIS A 137 17.36 -1.20 4.94
N VAL A 138 17.55 -0.34 5.95
CA VAL A 138 16.84 0.94 6.07
C VAL A 138 17.00 1.79 4.81
N ARG A 139 18.22 1.89 4.27
CA ARG A 139 18.50 2.64 3.04
C ARG A 139 17.75 2.08 1.83
N ARG A 140 17.74 0.75 1.64
CA ARG A 140 17.00 0.11 0.53
C ARG A 140 15.49 0.32 0.65
N LEU A 141 14.93 0.22 1.85
CA LEU A 141 13.51 0.47 2.09
C LEU A 141 13.14 1.94 1.81
N LYS A 142 14.01 2.89 2.14
CA LYS A 142 13.83 4.31 1.76
C LYS A 142 13.77 4.48 0.24
N GLU A 143 14.60 3.78 -0.52
CA GLU A 143 14.55 3.83 -1.99
C GLU A 143 13.26 3.20 -2.55
N ILE A 144 12.83 2.05 -2.02
CA ILE A 144 11.55 1.43 -2.40
C ILE A 144 10.37 2.39 -2.16
N GLY A 145 10.34 3.04 -1.00
CA GLY A 145 9.29 4.01 -0.65
C GLY A 145 9.22 5.25 -1.56
N LYS A 146 10.26 5.53 -2.37
CA LYS A 146 10.25 6.62 -3.35
C LYS A 146 9.55 6.25 -4.66
N ILE A 147 9.40 4.97 -4.99
CA ILE A 147 8.90 4.51 -6.30
C ILE A 147 7.46 4.95 -6.55
N ASN A 148 6.56 4.84 -5.55
CA ASN A 148 5.12 5.14 -5.74
C ASN A 148 4.72 6.61 -5.49
N LYS A 149 5.52 7.40 -4.75
CA LYS A 149 5.15 8.78 -4.38
C LYS A 149 5.13 9.76 -5.57
N ASN A 150 5.91 9.49 -6.60
CA ASN A 150 6.11 10.44 -7.70
C ASN A 150 4.86 10.61 -8.57
N PHE A 151 4.05 9.57 -8.80
CA PHE A 151 2.90 9.67 -9.70
C PHE A 151 1.69 10.40 -9.08
N LYS A 152 1.41 10.18 -7.79
CA LYS A 152 0.27 10.82 -7.10
C LYS A 152 0.43 12.34 -7.00
N ILE A 153 1.64 12.83 -6.72
CA ILE A 153 1.92 14.27 -6.61
C ILE A 153 1.65 14.98 -7.94
N LEU A 154 2.13 14.42 -9.07
CA LEU A 154 1.86 15.00 -10.38
C LEU A 154 0.37 15.01 -10.73
N TYR A 155 -0.36 13.94 -10.38
CA TYR A 155 -1.81 13.88 -10.58
C TYR A 155 -2.53 14.99 -9.80
N TYR A 156 -2.28 15.13 -8.50
CA TYR A 156 -2.93 16.15 -7.67
C TYR A 156 -2.62 17.57 -8.12
N ILE A 157 -1.36 17.85 -8.52
CA ILE A 157 -0.99 19.15 -9.08
C ILE A 157 -1.77 19.41 -10.38
N GLY A 158 -1.88 18.42 -11.27
CA GLY A 158 -2.66 18.53 -12.50
C GLY A 158 -4.15 18.83 -12.24
N THR A 159 -4.78 18.09 -11.31
CA THR A 159 -6.18 18.30 -10.93
C THR A 159 -6.41 19.69 -10.31
N LEU A 160 -5.49 20.15 -9.46
CA LEU A 160 -5.56 21.48 -8.85
C LEU A 160 -5.45 22.59 -9.90
N ILE A 161 -4.54 22.45 -10.88
CA ILE A 161 -4.41 23.41 -11.99
C ILE A 161 -5.71 23.47 -12.81
N LEU A 162 -6.28 22.32 -13.17
CA LEU A 162 -7.55 22.27 -13.92
C LEU A 162 -8.71 22.89 -13.13
N PHE A 163 -8.78 22.66 -11.83
CA PHE A 163 -9.77 23.27 -10.95
C PHE A 163 -9.64 24.80 -10.91
N ILE A 164 -8.42 25.33 -10.76
CA ILE A 164 -8.16 26.78 -10.77
C ILE A 164 -8.56 27.40 -12.12
N ILE A 165 -8.21 26.74 -13.24
CA ILE A 165 -8.62 27.20 -14.59
C ILE A 165 -10.15 27.25 -14.70
N GLY A 166 -10.85 26.20 -14.25
CA GLY A 166 -12.32 26.15 -14.24
C GLY A 166 -12.94 27.27 -13.39
N LEU A 167 -12.37 27.56 -12.22
CA LEU A 167 -12.83 28.64 -11.35
C LEU A 167 -12.67 30.01 -12.03
N ILE A 168 -11.56 30.26 -12.71
CA ILE A 168 -11.33 31.49 -13.48
C ILE A 168 -12.40 31.65 -14.57
N PHE A 169 -12.69 30.60 -15.36
CA PHE A 169 -13.74 30.65 -16.36
C PHE A 169 -15.14 30.87 -15.77
N TYR A 170 -15.45 30.25 -14.63
CA TYR A 170 -16.73 30.42 -13.94
C TYR A 170 -16.92 31.87 -13.48
N VAL A 171 -15.89 32.48 -12.86
CA VAL A 171 -15.92 33.89 -12.46
C VAL A 171 -16.12 34.79 -13.68
N LEU A 172 -15.36 34.56 -14.77
CA LEU A 172 -15.50 35.33 -16.01
C LEU A 172 -16.91 35.21 -16.63
N LYS A 173 -17.58 34.06 -16.48
CA LYS A 173 -18.92 33.80 -17.03
C LYS A 173 -20.06 34.33 -16.16
N THR A 174 -19.91 34.29 -14.83
CA THR A 174 -20.94 34.71 -13.86
C THR A 174 -20.88 36.19 -13.51
N SER A 175 -19.77 36.85 -13.84
CA SER A 175 -19.69 38.31 -13.82
C SER A 175 -20.59 38.89 -14.90
N SER A 176 -21.77 39.37 -14.53
CA SER A 176 -22.58 40.26 -15.37
C SER A 176 -21.79 41.56 -15.62
N ILE A 177 -21.12 41.66 -16.78
CA ILE A 177 -20.36 42.86 -17.17
C ILE A 177 -21.33 43.92 -17.69
N GLU A 178 -21.84 44.76 -16.80
CA GLU A 178 -22.07 46.18 -17.10
C GLU A 178 -21.05 47.11 -16.41
N GLU A 179 -20.30 46.64 -15.39
CA GLU A 179 -19.28 47.44 -14.69
C GLU A 179 -17.96 46.72 -14.38
N PHE A 180 -17.56 45.70 -15.15
CA PHE A 180 -16.15 45.28 -15.14
C PHE A 180 -15.33 46.28 -15.98
N PRO A 181 -14.18 46.78 -15.50
CA PRO A 181 -13.38 47.72 -16.28
C PRO A 181 -13.08 47.12 -17.64
N LYS A 182 -13.53 47.80 -18.70
CA LYS A 182 -13.29 47.43 -20.09
C LYS A 182 -11.78 47.24 -20.28
N LYS A 183 -11.38 45.99 -20.57
CA LYS A 183 -10.02 45.44 -20.66
C LYS A 183 -9.44 44.94 -19.33
N ILE A 184 -9.77 43.70 -18.96
CA ILE A 184 -8.75 42.86 -18.34
C ILE A 184 -7.71 42.61 -19.43
N ASN A 185 -6.55 43.25 -19.31
CA ASN A 185 -5.44 42.96 -20.20
C ASN A 185 -4.87 41.62 -19.78
N TYR A 186 -5.06 40.57 -20.59
CA TYR A 186 -4.55 39.22 -20.26
C TYR A 186 -3.03 39.19 -20.00
N LEU A 187 -2.28 40.21 -20.46
CA LEU A 187 -0.88 40.41 -20.06
C LEU A 187 -0.68 40.65 -18.54
N GLU A 188 -1.66 41.19 -17.82
CA GLU A 188 -1.57 41.45 -16.37
C GLU A 188 -1.78 40.18 -15.52
N LEU A 189 -2.33 39.11 -16.12
CA LEU A 189 -2.43 37.78 -15.49
C LEU A 189 -1.18 36.91 -15.76
N TRP A 190 -0.32 37.34 -16.69
CA TRP A 190 0.93 36.66 -17.02
C TRP A 190 1.87 36.44 -15.80
N PRO A 191 1.99 37.38 -14.84
CA PRO A 191 2.78 37.17 -13.63
C PRO A 191 2.22 36.02 -12.76
N ILE A 192 0.90 35.84 -12.70
CA ILE A 192 0.26 34.76 -11.94
C ILE A 192 0.53 33.41 -12.62
N PHE A 193 0.42 33.33 -13.95
CA PHE A 193 0.78 32.13 -14.71
C PHE A 193 2.28 31.78 -14.57
N ILE A 194 3.17 32.77 -14.66
CA ILE A 194 4.60 32.59 -14.40
C ILE A 194 4.82 32.09 -12.97
N LEU A 195 4.13 32.65 -11.98
CA LEU A 195 4.25 32.23 -10.58
C LEU A 195 3.79 30.79 -10.38
N ILE A 196 2.68 30.37 -11.01
CA ILE A 196 2.19 28.98 -10.96
C ILE A 196 3.21 28.04 -11.61
N ILE A 197 3.79 28.42 -12.76
CA ILE A 197 4.85 27.64 -13.41
C ILE A 197 6.09 27.56 -12.52
N PHE A 198 6.51 28.68 -11.91
CA PHE A 198 7.66 28.70 -11.00
C PHE A 198 7.43 27.88 -9.74
N ILE A 199 6.25 27.93 -9.13
CA ILE A 199 5.88 27.09 -7.98
C ILE A 199 5.89 25.62 -8.39
N SER A 200 5.31 25.28 -9.55
CA SER A 200 5.30 23.91 -10.08
C SER A 200 6.73 23.41 -10.35
N LEU A 201 7.58 24.21 -10.99
CA LEU A 201 8.99 23.90 -11.24
C LEU A 201 9.81 23.84 -9.95
N PHE A 202 9.52 24.69 -8.96
CA PHE A 202 10.17 24.69 -7.66
C PHE A 202 9.80 23.42 -6.87
N ILE A 203 8.53 23.01 -6.86
CA ILE A 203 8.09 21.75 -6.27
C ILE A 203 8.77 20.56 -6.96
N ILE A 204 8.84 20.56 -8.29
CA ILE A 204 9.55 19.53 -9.06
C ILE A 204 11.05 19.51 -8.72
N LYS A 205 11.69 20.68 -8.59
CA LYS A 205 13.13 20.81 -8.29
C LYS A 205 13.45 20.50 -6.82
N ALA A 206 12.61 20.89 -5.88
CA ALA A 206 12.72 20.55 -4.46
C ALA A 206 12.62 19.03 -4.26
N ASN A 207 11.67 18.38 -4.95
CA ASN A 207 11.60 16.91 -4.98
C ASN A 207 12.81 16.25 -5.65
N ARG A 208 13.50 16.92 -6.59
CA ARG A 208 14.75 16.44 -7.18
C ARG A 208 16.00 16.70 -6.32
N LYS A 209 15.97 17.65 -5.38
CA LYS A 209 17.11 17.99 -4.49
C LYS A 209 17.15 17.19 -3.18
N ILE A 210 16.12 16.39 -2.89
CA ILE A 210 16.14 15.36 -1.82
C ILE A 210 16.76 14.04 -2.36
N LYS A 211 17.48 14.10 -3.49
CA LYS A 211 18.26 13.00 -4.07
C LYS A 211 19.55 12.78 -3.30
#